data_AF-A0A7Y6ZGR3-F1
#
_entry.id   AF-A0A7Y6ZGR3-F1
#
_cell.length_a   1.000
_cell.length_b   1.000
_cell.length_c   1.000
_cell.angle_alpha   90.00
_cell.angle_beta   90.00
_cell.angle_gamma   90.00
#
_symmetry.space_group_name_H-M   'P 1'
#
loop_
_entity.id
_entity.type
_entity.pdbx_description
1 polymer ?
#
loop_
_entity_poly.entity_id
_entity_poly.type
_entity_poly.pdbx_seq_one_letter_code
_entity_poly.pdbx_strand_id
1 'polypeptide(L)'
;MISFFRKIRQKLLQENRGTRYLIYALGEVLLVVIGILIALQVNNWNEDRKLEKVSDQTLQSLEEEINEARSNLEKIISFNERISELSNHFLSGELTMDSLEKDPTQIFLLTTYASSTLNFSITEQELSSERTILRRQSLNEKLRISLQDYLMMGDLEDLLRNFWNNEVLPYFIEKKMMVVYNRFLKKEAISKEDIQDIVYEDKFVNLVATTNSMNFQFLFLLKKLDQDLEEALVLIREEEHD
;
A
#
# COMPACT_ATOMS: atom_id res chain seq x y z
N MET A 1 -41.26 23.02 -36.80
CA MET A 1 -42.21 22.27 -35.94
C MET A 1 -43.17 23.16 -35.14
N ILE A 2 -42.74 24.30 -34.58
CA ILE A 2 -43.60 25.17 -33.75
C ILE A 2 -44.81 25.78 -34.49
N SER A 3 -44.70 26.08 -35.80
CA SER A 3 -45.78 26.73 -36.56
C SER A 3 -46.97 25.82 -36.88
N PHE A 4 -46.76 24.50 -36.96
CA PHE A 4 -47.81 23.52 -37.26
C PHE A 4 -48.72 23.30 -36.04
N PHE A 5 -48.12 23.07 -34.87
CA PHE A 5 -48.85 22.98 -33.60
C PHE A 5 -49.55 24.30 -33.23
N ARG A 6 -48.95 25.45 -33.58
CA ARG A 6 -49.58 26.77 -33.38
C ARG A 6 -50.87 26.94 -34.19
N LYS A 7 -50.90 26.49 -35.45
CA LYS A 7 -52.11 26.56 -36.30
C LYS A 7 -53.22 25.64 -35.78
N ILE A 8 -52.88 24.47 -35.25
CA ILE A 8 -53.84 23.51 -34.67
C ILE A 8 -54.44 24.08 -33.37
N ARG A 9 -53.63 24.72 -32.50
CA ARG A 9 -54.13 25.41 -31.30
C ARG A 9 -55.14 26.51 -31.61
N GLN A 10 -54.85 27.36 -32.59
CA GLN A 10 -55.77 28.44 -32.97
C GLN A 10 -57.11 27.91 -33.49
N LYS A 11 -57.10 26.80 -34.24
CA LYS A 11 -58.32 26.19 -34.79
C LYS A 11 -59.19 25.51 -33.72
N LEU A 12 -58.57 24.86 -32.72
CA LEU A 12 -59.27 24.17 -31.62
C LEU A 12 -59.87 25.13 -30.58
N LEU A 13 -59.25 26.30 -30.36
CA LEU A 13 -59.77 27.36 -29.50
C LEU A 13 -61.00 28.07 -30.12
N GLN A 14 -61.07 28.19 -31.45
CA GLN A 14 -62.23 28.75 -32.14
C GLN A 14 -63.48 27.85 -32.12
N GLU A 15 -63.34 26.54 -31.86
CA GLU A 15 -64.45 25.57 -31.88
C GLU A 15 -65.12 25.32 -30.51
N ASN A 16 -64.83 26.07 -29.43
CA ASN A 16 -65.39 25.86 -28.08
C ASN A 16 -65.11 24.46 -27.46
N ARG A 17 -64.07 23.75 -27.93
CA ARG A 17 -63.73 22.37 -27.50
C ARG A 17 -62.60 22.34 -26.47
N GLY A 18 -62.79 23.00 -25.33
CA GLY A 18 -61.79 23.08 -24.24
C GLY A 18 -61.21 21.74 -23.79
N THR A 19 -62.04 20.68 -23.74
CA THR A 19 -61.59 19.32 -23.38
C THR A 19 -60.61 18.73 -24.39
N ARG A 20 -60.79 18.97 -25.70
CA ARG A 20 -59.85 18.49 -26.72
C ARG A 20 -58.54 19.27 -26.65
N TYR A 21 -58.61 20.59 -26.42
CA TYR A 21 -57.44 21.43 -26.24
C TYR A 21 -56.55 20.97 -25.07
N LEU A 22 -57.16 20.62 -23.93
CA LEU A 22 -56.43 20.10 -22.76
C LEU A 22 -55.71 18.78 -23.06
N ILE A 23 -56.37 17.84 -23.76
CA ILE A 23 -55.76 16.56 -24.15
C ILE A 23 -54.54 16.78 -25.08
N TYR A 24 -54.64 17.70 -26.04
CA TYR A 24 -53.52 18.02 -26.94
C TYR A 24 -52.37 18.73 -26.22
N ALA A 25 -52.65 19.66 -25.30
CA ALA A 25 -51.62 20.32 -24.51
C ALA A 25 -50.92 19.35 -23.54
N LEU A 26 -51.66 18.40 -22.97
CA LEU A 26 -51.10 17.34 -22.11
C LEU A 26 -50.17 16.41 -22.90
N GLY A 27 -50.55 16.06 -24.14
CA GLY A 27 -49.71 15.27 -25.05
C GLY A 27 -48.41 15.97 -25.43
N GLU A 28 -48.44 17.29 -25.64
CA GLU A 28 -47.26 18.11 -25.92
C GLU A 28 -46.30 18.15 -24.72
N VAL A 29 -46.84 18.34 -23.49
CA VAL A 29 -46.04 18.30 -22.26
C VAL A 29 -45.43 16.91 -22.05
N LEU A 30 -46.19 15.83 -22.23
CA LEU A 30 -45.68 14.46 -22.12
C LEU A 30 -44.56 14.17 -23.12
N LEU A 31 -44.69 14.61 -24.37
CA LEU A 31 -43.64 14.47 -25.38
C LEU A 31 -42.36 15.23 -25.00
N VAL A 32 -42.49 16.45 -24.48
CA VAL A 32 -41.35 17.24 -24.00
C VAL A 32 -40.68 16.55 -22.80
N VAL A 33 -41.46 16.06 -21.83
CA VAL A 33 -40.94 15.33 -20.66
C VAL A 33 -40.20 14.07 -21.09
N ILE A 34 -40.75 13.27 -22.00
CA ILE A 34 -40.07 12.08 -22.56
C ILE A 34 -38.76 12.50 -23.25
N GLY A 35 -38.76 13.59 -24.03
CA GLY A 35 -37.56 14.13 -24.65
C GLY A 35 -36.47 14.52 -23.65
N ILE A 36 -36.84 15.18 -22.54
CA ILE A 36 -35.93 15.55 -21.45
C ILE A 36 -35.39 14.30 -20.75
N LEU A 37 -36.26 13.32 -20.45
CA LEU A 37 -35.85 12.09 -19.79
C LEU A 37 -34.87 11.28 -20.64
N ILE A 38 -35.10 11.18 -21.95
CA ILE A 38 -34.16 10.53 -22.88
C ILE A 38 -32.84 11.30 -22.93
N ALA A 39 -32.89 12.64 -23.02
CA ALA A 39 -31.68 13.45 -23.02
C ALA A 39 -30.86 13.28 -21.72
N LEU A 40 -31.52 13.24 -20.56
CA LEU A 40 -30.90 12.95 -19.27
C LEU A 40 -30.32 11.54 -19.22
N GLN A 41 -31.05 10.53 -19.70
CA GLN A 41 -30.56 9.15 -19.72
C GLN A 41 -29.32 9.00 -20.61
N VAL A 42 -29.32 9.60 -21.81
CA VAL A 42 -28.16 9.58 -22.71
C VAL A 42 -26.97 10.30 -22.10
N ASN A 43 -27.19 11.43 -21.42
CA ASN A 43 -26.12 12.14 -20.72
C ASN A 43 -25.53 11.28 -19.59
N ASN A 44 -26.38 10.70 -18.73
CA ASN A 44 -25.95 9.85 -17.64
C ASN A 44 -25.19 8.62 -18.14
N TRP A 45 -25.67 7.96 -19.21
CA TRP A 45 -24.97 6.81 -19.80
C TRP A 45 -23.59 7.18 -20.36
N ASN A 46 -23.45 8.36 -20.98
CA ASN A 46 -22.16 8.84 -21.46
C ASN A 46 -21.21 9.22 -20.31
N GLU A 47 -21.74 9.73 -19.19
CA GLU A 47 -20.97 9.97 -17.97
C GLU A 47 -20.51 8.66 -17.32
N ASP A 48 -21.40 7.67 -17.19
CA ASP A 48 -21.09 6.34 -16.66
C ASP A 48 -19.99 5.65 -17.48
N ARG A 49 -20.09 5.68 -18.82
CA ARG A 49 -19.05 5.11 -19.70
C ARG A 49 -17.69 5.78 -19.55
N LYS A 50 -17.66 7.09 -19.28
CA LYS A 50 -16.40 7.80 -19.05
C LYS A 50 -15.80 7.43 -17.70
N LEU A 51 -16.65 7.28 -16.67
CA LEU A 51 -16.23 6.85 -15.35
C LEU A 51 -15.68 5.42 -15.36
N GLU A 52 -16.33 4.51 -16.08
CA GLU A 52 -15.88 3.13 -16.26
C GLU A 52 -14.48 3.07 -16.88
N LYS A 53 -14.25 3.80 -17.98
CA LYS A 53 -12.93 3.87 -18.61
C LYS A 53 -11.84 4.40 -17.65
N VAL A 54 -12.15 5.39 -16.83
CA VAL A 54 -11.21 5.92 -15.83
C VAL A 54 -10.96 4.86 -14.75
N SER A 55 -11.99 4.14 -14.32
CA SER A 55 -11.88 3.03 -13.38
C SER A 55 -10.93 1.94 -13.87
N ASP A 56 -11.05 1.50 -15.12
CA ASP A 56 -10.18 0.46 -15.66
C ASP A 56 -8.71 0.89 -15.69
N GLN A 57 -8.46 2.15 -16.07
CA GLN A 57 -7.11 2.72 -16.06
C GLN A 57 -6.53 2.82 -14.64
N THR A 58 -7.36 3.23 -13.67
CA THR A 58 -6.98 3.27 -12.27
C THR A 58 -6.67 1.88 -11.74
N LEU A 59 -7.48 0.87 -12.05
CA LEU A 59 -7.27 -0.51 -11.59
C LEU A 59 -5.98 -1.11 -12.14
N GLN A 60 -5.66 -0.88 -13.41
CA GLN A 60 -4.37 -1.28 -13.99
C GLN A 60 -3.20 -0.62 -13.27
N SER A 61 -3.32 0.68 -12.99
CA SER A 61 -2.28 1.42 -12.26
C SER A 61 -2.11 0.91 -10.83
N LEU A 62 -3.21 0.55 -10.16
CA LEU A 62 -3.18 -0.06 -8.83
C LEU A 62 -2.57 -1.46 -8.86
N GLU A 63 -2.90 -2.28 -9.84
CA GLU A 63 -2.28 -3.60 -9.98
C GLU A 63 -0.76 -3.48 -10.17
N GLU A 64 -0.29 -2.54 -11.00
CA GLU A 64 1.14 -2.27 -11.16
C GLU A 64 1.79 -1.80 -9.85
N GLU A 65 1.19 -0.83 -9.15
CA GLU A 65 1.66 -0.33 -7.86
C GLU A 65 1.76 -1.44 -6.81
N ILE A 66 0.72 -2.26 -6.69
CA ILE A 66 0.65 -3.35 -5.71
C ILE A 66 1.69 -4.43 -6.04
N ASN A 67 1.83 -4.82 -7.31
CA ASN A 67 2.84 -5.81 -7.70
C ASN A 67 4.27 -5.33 -7.42
N GLU A 68 4.57 -4.06 -7.66
CA GLU A 68 5.87 -3.47 -7.31
C GLU A 68 6.09 -3.49 -5.78
N ALA A 69 5.08 -3.07 -5.01
CA ALA A 69 5.13 -3.08 -3.56
C ALA A 69 5.38 -4.49 -3.00
N ARG A 70 4.66 -5.50 -3.50
CA ARG A 70 4.83 -6.91 -3.11
C ARG A 70 6.22 -7.45 -3.46
N SER A 71 6.74 -7.16 -4.65
CA SER A 71 8.10 -7.56 -5.03
C SER A 71 9.18 -6.98 -4.08
N ASN A 72 8.96 -5.76 -3.58
CA ASN A 72 9.86 -5.16 -2.60
C ASN A 72 9.68 -5.76 -1.20
N LEU A 73 8.44 -6.02 -0.78
CA LEU A 73 8.12 -6.70 0.47
C LEU A 73 8.78 -8.09 0.56
N GLU A 74 8.68 -8.90 -0.49
CA GLU A 74 9.30 -10.24 -0.53
C GLU A 74 10.81 -10.20 -0.24
N LYS A 75 11.53 -9.23 -0.82
CA LYS A 75 12.97 -9.05 -0.59
C LYS A 75 13.26 -8.67 0.86
N ILE A 76 12.47 -7.76 1.43
CA ILE A 76 12.65 -7.25 2.79
C ILE A 76 12.31 -8.34 3.81
N ILE A 77 11.22 -9.07 3.59
CA ILE A 77 10.80 -10.21 4.43
C ILE A 77 11.93 -11.25 4.45
N SER A 78 12.38 -11.69 3.28
CA SER A 78 13.44 -12.70 3.18
C SER A 78 14.73 -12.27 3.89
N PHE A 79 15.12 -11.01 3.76
CA PHE A 79 16.33 -10.50 4.41
C PHE A 79 16.17 -10.42 5.94
N ASN A 80 15.05 -9.91 6.43
CA ASN A 80 14.78 -9.82 7.87
C ASN A 80 14.59 -11.20 8.52
N GLU A 81 14.05 -12.19 7.80
CA GLU A 81 14.00 -13.58 8.26
C GLU A 81 15.39 -14.15 8.47
N ARG A 82 16.31 -13.93 7.51
CA ARG A 82 17.72 -14.34 7.65
C ARG A 82 18.42 -13.67 8.83
N ILE A 83 18.15 -12.39 9.07
CA ILE A 83 18.69 -11.69 10.25
C ILE A 83 18.10 -12.27 11.53
N SER A 84 16.80 -12.56 11.54
CA SER A 84 16.14 -13.14 12.71
C SER A 84 16.70 -14.53 13.02
N GLU A 85 16.90 -15.37 12.00
CA GLU A 85 17.53 -16.69 12.13
C GLU A 85 18.95 -16.57 12.69
N LEU A 86 19.79 -15.69 12.13
CA LEU A 86 21.13 -15.42 12.64
C LEU A 86 21.11 -14.98 14.12
N SER A 87 20.18 -14.10 14.46
CA SER A 87 20.00 -13.60 15.83
C SER A 87 19.55 -14.70 16.79
N ASN A 88 18.65 -15.59 16.36
CA ASN A 88 18.22 -16.72 17.16
C ASN A 88 19.36 -17.71 17.40
N HIS A 89 20.18 -18.01 16.38
CA HIS A 89 21.38 -18.84 16.54
C HIS A 89 22.40 -18.21 17.49
N PHE A 90 22.56 -16.88 17.46
CA PHE A 90 23.41 -16.18 18.40
C PHE A 90 22.90 -16.28 19.84
N LEU A 91 21.61 -15.99 20.05
CA LEU A 91 20.99 -15.99 21.37
C LEU A 91 20.85 -17.39 21.98
N SER A 92 20.79 -18.44 21.16
CA SER A 92 20.81 -19.85 21.61
C SER A 92 22.21 -20.38 21.89
N GLY A 93 23.26 -19.65 21.52
CA GLY A 93 24.66 -20.08 21.63
C GLY A 93 25.11 -21.03 20.52
N GLU A 94 24.31 -21.22 19.47
CA GLU A 94 24.65 -22.05 18.31
C GLU A 94 25.62 -21.34 17.33
N LEU A 95 25.63 -20.00 17.34
CA LEU A 95 26.57 -19.22 16.54
C LEU A 95 27.98 -19.26 17.15
N THR A 96 28.94 -19.84 16.41
CA THR A 96 30.30 -20.05 16.91
C THR A 96 31.19 -18.82 16.74
N MET A 97 32.15 -18.62 17.65
CA MET A 97 33.15 -17.56 17.54
C MET A 97 33.98 -17.66 16.25
N ASP A 98 34.27 -18.89 15.79
CA ASP A 98 34.98 -19.13 14.53
C ASP A 98 34.19 -18.63 13.30
N SER A 99 32.85 -18.61 13.36
CA SER A 99 32.02 -18.01 12.31
C SER A 99 32.16 -16.48 12.30
N LEU A 100 32.07 -15.87 13.47
CA LEU A 100 32.15 -14.42 13.64
C LEU A 100 33.54 -13.86 13.29
N GLU A 101 34.61 -14.60 13.57
CA GLU A 101 35.98 -14.21 13.17
C GLU A 101 36.16 -14.23 11.64
N LYS A 102 35.59 -15.23 10.96
CA LYS A 102 35.64 -15.33 9.49
C LYS A 102 34.82 -14.25 8.80
N ASP A 103 33.73 -13.84 9.43
CA ASP A 103 32.81 -12.84 8.90
C ASP A 103 32.23 -11.95 10.02
N PRO A 104 32.99 -10.92 10.45
CA PRO A 104 32.56 -9.99 11.50
C PRO A 104 31.40 -9.09 11.04
N THR A 105 30.98 -9.14 9.78
CA THR A 105 29.76 -8.44 9.33
C THR A 105 28.52 -9.00 10.02
N GLN A 106 28.56 -10.28 10.44
CA GLN A 106 27.50 -10.91 11.23
C GLN A 106 27.21 -10.15 12.53
N ILE A 107 28.23 -9.56 13.18
CA ILE A 107 28.05 -8.76 14.40
C ILE A 107 27.17 -7.53 14.15
N PHE A 108 27.31 -6.91 12.97
CA PHE A 108 26.47 -5.79 12.56
C PHE A 108 25.06 -6.28 12.21
N LEU A 109 24.96 -7.40 11.48
CA LEU A 109 23.68 -8.00 11.10
C LEU A 109 22.83 -8.38 12.32
N LEU A 110 23.43 -8.85 13.41
CA LEU A 110 22.73 -9.18 14.67
C LEU A 110 21.99 -7.98 15.29
N THR A 111 22.36 -6.76 14.92
CA THR A 111 21.76 -5.52 15.44
C THR A 111 21.08 -4.68 14.36
N THR A 112 20.91 -5.21 13.15
CA THR A 112 20.28 -4.51 12.04
C THR A 112 18.85 -4.98 11.79
N TYR A 113 18.14 -4.19 11.01
CA TYR A 113 16.93 -4.57 10.29
C TYR A 113 17.08 -4.08 8.84
N ALA A 114 16.21 -4.55 7.94
CA ALA A 114 16.05 -3.94 6.62
C ALA A 114 14.64 -3.37 6.47
N SER A 115 14.56 -2.23 5.80
CA SER A 115 13.31 -1.60 5.40
C SER A 115 13.41 -1.12 3.95
N SER A 116 12.27 -0.78 3.37
CA SER A 116 12.17 -0.07 2.10
C SER A 116 10.96 0.84 2.13
N THR A 117 11.07 1.95 1.44
CA THR A 117 9.90 2.76 1.10
C THR A 117 9.06 2.01 0.08
N LEU A 118 7.75 1.96 0.32
CA LEU A 118 6.76 1.49 -0.65
C LEU A 118 6.05 2.71 -1.24
N ASN A 119 5.69 2.62 -2.52
CA ASN A 119 4.93 3.66 -3.18
C ASN A 119 3.45 3.29 -3.15
N PHE A 120 2.64 4.12 -2.48
CA PHE A 120 1.18 3.98 -2.42
C PHE A 120 0.46 5.23 -2.96
N SER A 121 1.12 5.99 -3.85
CA SER A 121 0.60 7.29 -4.32
C SER A 121 -0.76 7.16 -5.02
N ILE A 122 -0.96 6.10 -5.81
CA ILE A 122 -2.23 5.86 -6.50
C ILE A 122 -3.29 5.44 -5.49
N THR A 123 -2.94 4.53 -4.56
CA THR A 123 -3.83 4.14 -3.45
C THR A 123 -4.28 5.34 -2.62
N GLU A 124 -3.37 6.24 -2.24
CA GLU A 124 -3.69 7.46 -1.49
C GLU A 124 -4.57 8.44 -2.29
N GLN A 125 -4.28 8.61 -3.58
CA GLN A 125 -5.08 9.46 -4.46
C GLN A 125 -6.52 8.92 -4.60
N GLU A 126 -6.68 7.61 -4.75
CA GLU A 126 -8.00 7.00 -4.91
C GLU A 126 -8.80 6.99 -3.59
N LEU A 127 -8.17 6.72 -2.46
CA LEU A 127 -8.84 6.78 -1.15
C LEU A 127 -9.20 8.20 -0.71
N SER A 128 -8.52 9.22 -1.24
CA SER A 128 -8.80 10.64 -0.98
C SER A 128 -9.79 11.25 -1.98
N SER A 129 -10.00 10.63 -3.14
CA SER A 129 -10.95 11.10 -4.13
C SER A 129 -12.34 10.51 -3.87
N GLU A 130 -13.40 11.32 -4.03
CA GLU A 130 -14.78 10.82 -4.03
C GLU A 130 -15.13 10.10 -5.36
N ARG A 131 -14.14 9.77 -6.20
CA ARG A 131 -14.40 9.38 -7.58
C ARG A 131 -13.30 8.42 -8.03
N THR A 132 -13.62 7.13 -8.03
CA THR A 132 -13.57 6.21 -9.20
C THR A 132 -13.82 4.78 -8.73
N ILE A 133 -13.18 4.34 -7.64
CA ILE A 133 -13.32 2.97 -7.09
C ILE A 133 -14.49 2.84 -6.10
N LEU A 134 -15.16 3.93 -5.70
CA LEU A 134 -16.23 3.92 -4.67
C LEU A 134 -17.37 2.91 -4.90
N ARG A 135 -17.59 2.44 -6.14
CA ARG A 135 -18.56 1.37 -6.42
C ARG A 135 -18.10 -0.01 -5.90
N ARG A 136 -16.79 -0.19 -5.70
CA ARG A 136 -16.11 -1.43 -5.28
C ARG A 136 -15.79 -1.36 -3.79
N GLN A 137 -16.81 -1.57 -2.95
CA GLN A 137 -16.71 -1.37 -1.50
C GLN A 137 -15.66 -2.29 -0.86
N SER A 138 -15.57 -3.54 -1.31
CA SER A 138 -14.61 -4.54 -0.83
C SER A 138 -13.16 -4.13 -1.10
N LEU A 139 -12.85 -3.74 -2.35
CA LEU A 139 -11.51 -3.31 -2.74
C LEU A 139 -11.08 -2.06 -1.96
N ASN A 140 -11.95 -1.06 -1.83
CA ASN A 140 -11.63 0.15 -1.06
C ASN A 140 -11.34 -0.14 0.41
N GLU A 141 -12.11 -1.04 1.02
CA GLU A 141 -11.87 -1.42 2.41
C GLU A 141 -10.53 -2.13 2.55
N LYS A 142 -10.21 -3.06 1.63
CA LYS A 142 -8.93 -3.76 1.62
C LYS A 142 -7.75 -2.79 1.45
N LEU A 143 -7.80 -1.89 0.46
CA LEU A 143 -6.76 -0.87 0.25
C LEU A 143 -6.59 0.06 1.47
N ARG A 144 -7.69 0.42 2.14
CA ARG A 144 -7.64 1.23 3.37
C ARG A 144 -6.93 0.49 4.51
N ILE A 145 -7.20 -0.81 4.68
CA ILE A 145 -6.52 -1.66 5.67
C ILE A 145 -5.04 -1.76 5.32
N SER A 146 -4.69 -2.04 4.06
CA SER A 146 -3.29 -2.10 3.61
C SER A 146 -2.54 -0.80 3.86
N LEU A 147 -3.15 0.36 3.60
CA LEU A 147 -2.54 1.65 3.87
C LEU A 147 -2.34 1.89 5.38
N GLN A 148 -3.30 1.48 6.23
CA GLN A 148 -3.14 1.56 7.67
C GLN A 148 -2.00 0.68 8.17
N ASP A 149 -1.89 -0.55 7.68
CA ASP A 149 -0.81 -1.46 8.03
C ASP A 149 0.56 -0.94 7.58
N TYR A 150 0.63 -0.32 6.40
CA TYR A 150 1.83 0.37 5.93
C TYR A 150 2.25 1.52 6.86
N LEU A 151 1.29 2.34 7.32
CA LEU A 151 1.58 3.43 8.26
C LEU A 151 2.06 2.91 9.62
N MET A 152 1.41 1.86 10.15
CA MET A 152 1.83 1.21 11.40
C MET A 152 3.23 0.60 11.28
N MET A 153 3.58 0.04 10.12
CA MET A 153 4.92 -0.45 9.82
C MET A 153 5.94 0.70 9.85
N GLY A 154 5.60 1.87 9.30
CA GLY A 154 6.43 3.07 9.36
C GLY A 154 6.73 3.52 10.80
N ASP A 155 5.73 3.53 11.68
CA ASP A 155 5.94 3.87 13.10
C ASP A 155 6.92 2.90 13.78
N LEU A 156 6.84 1.60 13.48
CA LEU A 156 7.77 0.61 14.02
C LEU A 156 9.19 0.77 13.44
N GLU A 157 9.31 1.11 12.16
CA GLU A 157 10.58 1.44 11.54
C GLU A 157 11.26 2.63 12.21
N ASP A 158 10.48 3.65 12.55
CA ASP A 158 10.95 4.83 13.26
C ASP A 158 11.48 4.49 14.65
N LEU A 159 10.78 3.60 15.38
CA LEU A 159 11.24 3.08 16.67
C LEU A 159 12.57 2.31 16.53
N LEU A 160 12.66 1.40 15.56
CA LEU A 160 13.87 0.63 15.24
C LEU A 160 15.06 1.55 14.91
N ARG A 161 14.82 2.55 14.05
CA ARG A 161 15.84 3.54 13.66
C ARG A 161 16.32 4.36 14.84
N ASN A 162 15.40 4.81 15.70
CA ASN A 162 15.72 5.57 16.89
C ASN A 162 16.51 4.73 17.90
N PHE A 163 16.09 3.48 18.13
CA PHE A 163 16.84 2.54 18.96
C PHE A 163 18.27 2.34 18.44
N TRP A 164 18.42 2.08 17.14
CA TRP A 164 19.72 1.85 16.55
C TRP A 164 20.66 3.06 16.69
N ASN A 165 20.16 4.26 16.39
CA ASN A 165 20.94 5.49 16.46
C ASN A 165 21.35 5.87 17.89
N ASN A 166 20.50 5.57 18.88
CA ASN A 166 20.73 6.00 20.26
C ASN A 166 21.39 4.95 21.15
N GLU A 167 21.25 3.66 20.83
CA GLU A 167 21.75 2.55 21.66
C GLU A 167 22.85 1.76 20.95
N VAL A 168 22.62 1.33 19.71
CA VAL A 168 23.55 0.44 18.97
C VAL A 168 24.76 1.19 18.44
N LEU A 169 24.55 2.29 17.71
CA LEU A 169 25.64 3.04 17.08
C LEU A 169 26.65 3.59 18.12
N PRO A 170 26.21 4.22 19.23
CA PRO A 170 27.15 4.70 20.25
C PRO A 170 27.94 3.55 20.88
N TYR A 171 27.31 2.40 21.10
CA TYR A 171 27.98 1.20 21.61
C TYR A 171 29.06 0.70 20.64
N PHE A 172 28.78 0.63 19.34
CA PHE A 172 29.78 0.25 18.34
C PHE A 172 30.94 1.25 18.22
N ILE A 173 30.67 2.54 18.41
CA ILE A 173 31.73 3.57 18.48
C ILE A 173 32.60 3.36 19.72
N GLU A 174 31.99 3.18 20.89
CA GLU A 174 32.67 2.93 22.18
C GLU A 174 33.59 1.71 22.09
N LYS A 175 33.09 0.61 21.50
CA LYS A 175 33.81 -0.65 21.33
C LYS A 175 34.73 -0.68 20.10
N LYS A 176 34.86 0.43 19.37
CA LYS A 176 35.68 0.56 18.15
C LYS A 176 35.32 -0.45 17.05
N MET A 177 34.09 -0.94 17.02
CA MET A 177 33.63 -1.90 16.02
C MET A 177 33.70 -1.34 14.60
N MET A 178 33.51 -0.03 14.44
CA MET A 178 33.67 0.62 13.13
C MET A 178 35.10 0.49 12.58
N VAL A 179 36.11 0.42 13.45
CA VAL A 179 37.51 0.19 13.06
C VAL A 179 37.71 -1.25 12.64
N VAL A 180 37.18 -2.21 13.41
CA VAL A 180 37.20 -3.64 13.08
C VAL A 180 36.55 -3.87 11.71
N TYR A 181 35.39 -3.28 11.47
CA TYR A 181 34.69 -3.35 10.19
C TYR A 181 35.51 -2.77 9.04
N ASN A 182 36.15 -1.61 9.22
CA ASN A 182 36.98 -1.03 8.17
C ASN A 182 38.20 -1.90 7.83
N ARG A 183 38.83 -2.51 8.84
CA ARG A 183 39.91 -3.49 8.65
C ARG A 183 39.43 -4.70 7.84
N PHE A 184 38.27 -5.24 8.18
CA PHE A 184 37.65 -6.35 7.45
C PHE A 184 37.47 -6.01 5.96
N LEU A 185 36.90 -4.84 5.65
CA LEU A 185 36.68 -4.40 4.27
C LEU A 185 37.99 -4.24 3.48
N LYS A 186 39.08 -3.90 4.17
CA LYS A 186 40.43 -3.84 3.58
C LYS A 186 41.14 -5.19 3.51
N LYS A 187 40.46 -6.27 3.91
CA LYS A 187 41.00 -7.64 3.99
C LYS A 187 42.20 -7.74 4.95
N GLU A 188 42.24 -6.89 5.96
CA GLU A 188 43.22 -6.97 7.04
C GLU A 188 42.81 -8.05 8.05
N ALA A 189 43.79 -8.62 8.76
CA ALA A 189 43.53 -9.64 9.77
C ALA A 189 42.75 -9.07 10.97
N ILE A 190 41.78 -9.85 11.43
CA ILE A 190 40.96 -9.59 12.62
C ILE A 190 41.18 -10.77 13.56
N SER A 191 41.43 -10.50 14.83
CA SER A 191 41.67 -11.53 15.83
C SER A 191 40.40 -11.88 16.59
N LYS A 192 40.39 -13.04 17.28
CA LYS A 192 39.28 -13.38 18.19
C LYS A 192 39.11 -12.34 19.28
N GLU A 193 40.20 -11.80 19.80
CA GLU A 193 40.20 -10.75 20.83
C GLU A 193 39.53 -9.45 20.33
N ASP A 194 39.60 -9.15 19.02
CA ASP A 194 38.94 -7.97 18.44
C ASP A 194 37.40 -8.01 18.60
N ILE A 195 36.81 -9.20 18.76
CA ILE A 195 35.35 -9.40 18.80
C ILE A 195 34.85 -10.08 20.08
N GLN A 196 35.69 -10.86 20.76
CA GLN A 196 35.32 -11.68 21.90
C GLN A 196 34.76 -10.87 23.07
N ASP A 197 35.36 -9.71 23.36
CA ASP A 197 34.96 -8.86 24.49
C ASP A 197 33.53 -8.31 24.34
N ILE A 198 33.00 -8.28 23.11
CA ILE A 198 31.70 -7.71 22.78
C ILE A 198 30.63 -8.79 22.76
N VAL A 199 30.93 -9.92 22.11
CA VAL A 199 29.99 -11.02 21.86
C VAL A 199 29.50 -11.66 23.17
N TYR A 200 30.28 -11.56 24.25
CA TYR A 200 29.92 -12.05 25.59
C TYR A 200 29.45 -10.94 26.55
N GLU A 201 29.36 -9.70 26.11
CA GLU A 201 28.90 -8.60 26.96
C GLU A 201 27.38 -8.60 27.05
N ASP A 202 26.83 -8.61 28.27
CA ASP A 202 25.38 -8.56 28.51
C ASP A 202 24.71 -7.41 27.77
N LYS A 203 25.40 -6.26 27.65
CA LYS A 203 24.90 -5.11 26.89
C LYS A 203 24.69 -5.46 25.42
N PHE A 204 25.67 -6.09 24.76
CA PHE A 204 25.53 -6.48 23.36
C PHE A 204 24.46 -7.54 23.17
N VAL A 205 24.43 -8.57 24.03
CA VAL A 205 23.40 -9.61 23.98
C VAL A 205 22.00 -9.00 24.10
N ASN A 206 21.81 -8.02 24.99
CA ASN A 206 20.54 -7.30 25.12
C ASN A 206 20.22 -6.43 23.89
N LEU A 207 21.21 -5.77 23.27
CA LEU A 207 21.00 -5.03 22.02
C LEU A 207 20.50 -5.96 20.92
N VAL A 208 21.14 -7.14 20.74
CA VAL A 208 20.72 -8.14 19.76
C VAL A 208 19.32 -8.68 20.07
N ALA A 209 19.04 -9.05 21.32
CA ALA A 209 17.73 -9.54 21.72
C ALA A 209 16.61 -8.51 21.49
N THR A 210 16.89 -7.23 21.78
CA THR A 210 15.93 -6.13 21.59
C THR A 210 15.69 -5.89 20.11
N THR A 211 16.74 -5.79 19.28
CA THR A 211 16.59 -5.67 17.83
C THR A 211 15.83 -6.85 17.24
N ASN A 212 16.16 -8.09 17.61
CA ASN A 212 15.49 -9.29 17.10
C ASN A 212 14.00 -9.31 17.49
N SER A 213 13.65 -8.90 18.72
CA SER A 213 12.26 -8.79 19.15
C SER A 213 11.46 -7.76 18.34
N MET A 214 12.04 -6.59 18.08
CA MET A 214 11.42 -5.58 17.22
C MET A 214 11.33 -6.05 15.75
N ASN A 215 12.36 -6.71 15.24
CA ASN A 215 12.37 -7.29 13.90
C ASN A 215 11.29 -8.39 13.74
N PHE A 216 11.04 -9.20 14.77
CA PHE A 216 9.96 -10.18 14.75
C PHE A 216 8.57 -9.50 14.60
N GLN A 217 8.35 -8.40 15.31
CA GLN A 217 7.12 -7.61 15.16
C GLN A 217 7.03 -6.97 13.76
N PHE A 218 8.15 -6.49 13.24
CA PHE A 218 8.24 -5.91 11.91
C PHE A 218 7.93 -6.93 10.82
N LEU A 219 8.50 -8.13 10.91
CA LEU A 219 8.22 -9.27 10.03
C LEU A 219 6.75 -9.68 10.04
N PHE A 220 6.10 -9.66 11.21
CA PHE A 220 4.67 -9.93 11.30
C PHE A 220 3.86 -8.92 10.49
N LEU A 221 4.15 -7.61 10.63
CA LEU A 221 3.46 -6.56 9.87
C LEU A 221 3.75 -6.64 8.37
N LEU A 222 5.01 -6.88 7.97
CA LEU A 222 5.39 -7.05 6.57
C LEU A 222 4.61 -8.19 5.89
N LYS A 223 4.53 -9.36 6.55
CA LYS A 223 3.82 -10.53 6.03
C LYS A 223 2.31 -10.30 5.94
N LYS A 224 1.75 -9.62 6.95
CA LYS A 224 0.35 -9.22 6.94
C LYS A 224 0.05 -8.29 5.76
N LEU A 225 0.87 -7.26 5.56
CA LEU A 225 0.72 -6.32 4.46
C LEU A 225 0.83 -7.04 3.10
N ASP A 226 1.81 -7.93 2.91
CA ASP A 226 1.93 -8.71 1.67
C ASP A 226 0.67 -9.55 1.39
N GLN A 227 0.09 -10.17 2.44
CA GLN A 227 -1.16 -10.91 2.32
C GLN A 227 -2.34 -9.99 1.95
N ASP A 228 -2.50 -8.84 2.61
CA ASP A 228 -3.58 -7.91 2.31
C ASP A 228 -3.47 -7.34 0.89
N LEU A 229 -2.25 -7.12 0.40
CA LEU A 229 -1.99 -6.72 -0.98
C LEU A 229 -2.33 -7.82 -2.00
N GLU A 230 -2.04 -9.08 -1.68
CA GLU A 230 -2.47 -10.19 -2.54
C GLU A 230 -3.99 -10.33 -2.60
N GLU A 231 -4.68 -10.17 -1.47
CA GLU A 231 -6.14 -10.14 -1.43
C GLU A 231 -6.71 -8.97 -2.24
N ALA A 232 -6.06 -7.80 -2.23
CA ALA A 232 -6.43 -6.67 -3.08
C ALA A 232 -6.27 -6.99 -4.58
N LEU A 233 -5.19 -7.67 -4.98
CA LEU A 233 -4.99 -8.10 -6.36
C LEU A 233 -6.05 -9.10 -6.82
N VAL A 234 -6.47 -10.02 -5.96
CA VAL A 234 -7.58 -10.94 -6.27
C VAL A 234 -8.86 -10.17 -6.55
N LEU A 235 -9.20 -9.19 -5.69
CA LEU A 235 -10.38 -8.35 -5.88
C LEU A 235 -10.32 -7.52 -7.18
N ILE A 236 -9.15 -7.04 -7.57
CA ILE A 236 -8.97 -6.35 -8.85
C ILE A 236 -9.27 -7.29 -10.03
N ARG A 237 -8.81 -8.54 -9.98
CA ARG A 237 -8.93 -9.53 -11.07
C ARG A 237 -10.30 -10.19 -11.18
N GLU A 238 -10.95 -10.49 -10.05
CA GLU A 238 -12.30 -11.08 -10.05
C GLU A 238 -13.31 -10.17 -10.74
N GLU A 239 -13.10 -8.86 -10.66
CA GLU A 239 -13.98 -7.86 -11.23
C GLU A 239 -13.64 -7.49 -12.70
N GLU A 240 -12.66 -8.14 -13.35
CA GLU A 240 -12.47 -8.07 -14.82
C GLU A 240 -13.42 -9.02 -15.58
N HIS A 241 -14.14 -9.90 -14.87
CA HIS A 241 -14.93 -10.99 -15.46
C HIS A 241 -16.45 -10.89 -15.27
N ASP A 242 -16.95 -9.84 -14.62
CA ASP A 242 -18.39 -9.51 -14.48
C ASP A 242 -18.78 -8.30 -15.35
#